data_AF-A0A380W7D3-F1
#
_entry.id   AF-A0A380W7D3-F1
#
_cell.length_a   1.000
_cell.length_b   1.000
_cell.length_c   1.000
_cell.angle_alpha   90.00
_cell.angle_beta   90.00
_cell.angle_gamma   90.00
#
_symmetry.space_group_name_H-M   'P 1'
#
loop_
_entity.id
_entity.type
_entity.pdbx_description
1 polymer ?
#
loop_
_entity_poly.entity_id
_entity_poly.type
_entity_poly.pdbx_seq_one_letter_code
_entity_poly.pdbx_strand_id
1 'polypeptide(L)'
;MRDSGLDRAIQLAGGVAELARRIGIRQPSVSNWSRVPAERVTAVEAVTGLSRVHLRPDLYSELAVTDQVHDIDVGRAQEYALLATLLSQAPSAKLITQIAKLRGDASPLGTAHAHLGDAAARADPAAVDREYFDLFVGLGRGELMPYASFYLTGFLNERPLSHLRQDLAALGIERVENNFEPEDHAATLCEIMAGLAGGRFPASEAAQREMFEKHLAPWMGRLFTDMENAAAADFYRSVGSLGRLFLQIEAEAFMLAD
;
A
#
# COMPACT_ATOMS: atom_id res chain seq x y z
N MET A 1 33.06 25.21 -11.66
CA MET A 1 32.49 24.93 -10.32
C MET A 1 31.80 23.59 -10.41
N ARG A 2 32.06 22.68 -9.46
CA ARG A 2 31.45 21.35 -9.44
C ARG A 2 30.00 21.48 -8.96
N ASP A 3 29.15 20.56 -9.39
CA ASP A 3 27.81 20.44 -8.83
C ASP A 3 27.83 19.72 -7.47
N SER A 4 26.75 19.89 -6.72
CA SER A 4 26.60 19.33 -5.38
C SER A 4 26.67 17.80 -5.37
N GLY A 5 26.17 17.15 -6.42
CA GLY A 5 26.22 15.69 -6.60
C GLY A 5 27.66 15.17 -6.69
N LEU A 6 28.49 15.79 -7.53
CA LEU A 6 29.89 15.42 -7.68
C LEU A 6 30.70 15.72 -6.42
N ASP A 7 30.50 16.87 -5.79
CA ASP A 7 31.23 17.22 -4.56
C ASP A 7 30.93 16.25 -3.42
N ARG A 8 29.66 15.84 -3.27
CA ARG A 8 29.26 14.85 -2.26
C ARG A 8 29.84 13.47 -2.55
N ALA A 9 29.85 13.03 -3.80
CA ALA A 9 30.48 11.78 -4.21
C ALA A 9 31.98 11.74 -3.90
N ILE A 10 32.70 12.84 -4.18
CA ILE A 10 34.12 12.99 -3.86
C ILE A 10 34.35 12.90 -2.33
N GLN A 11 33.51 13.56 -1.54
CA GLN A 11 33.61 13.53 -0.08
C GLN A 11 33.42 12.11 0.46
N LEU A 12 32.36 11.40 0.03
CA LEU A 12 32.04 10.04 0.47
C LEU A 12 33.11 9.03 0.04
N ALA A 13 33.71 9.23 -1.13
CA ALA A 13 34.82 8.41 -1.60
C ALA A 13 36.11 8.64 -0.79
N GLY A 14 36.24 9.74 -0.03
CA GLY A 14 37.47 10.09 0.67
C GLY A 14 38.45 10.92 -0.17
N GLY A 15 37.97 11.58 -1.23
CA GLY A 15 38.72 12.51 -2.07
C GLY A 15 38.78 12.11 -3.55
N VAL A 16 39.27 13.03 -4.38
CA VAL A 16 39.28 12.90 -5.85
C VAL A 16 40.12 11.71 -6.31
N ALA A 17 41.30 11.51 -5.71
CA ALA A 17 42.20 10.40 -6.04
C ALA A 17 41.58 9.04 -5.68
N GLU A 18 40.89 8.98 -4.54
CA GLU A 18 40.27 7.75 -4.06
C GLU A 18 39.02 7.39 -4.87
N LEU A 19 38.20 8.38 -5.24
CA LEU A 19 37.08 8.16 -6.17
C LEU A 19 37.59 7.62 -7.52
N ALA A 20 38.62 8.25 -8.10
CA ALA A 20 39.20 7.82 -9.37
C ALA A 20 39.73 6.38 -9.31
N ARG A 21 40.43 6.04 -8.22
CA ARG A 21 40.94 4.68 -7.98
C ARG A 21 39.82 3.66 -7.88
N ARG A 22 38.74 3.96 -7.15
CA ARG A 22 37.61 3.04 -6.93
C ARG A 22 36.80 2.79 -8.20
N ILE A 23 36.63 3.78 -9.06
CA ILE A 23 35.89 3.63 -10.34
C ILE A 23 36.80 3.26 -11.53
N GLY A 24 38.09 3.00 -11.29
CA GLY A 24 39.02 2.47 -12.29
C GLY A 24 39.43 3.47 -13.37
N ILE A 25 39.53 4.77 -13.05
CA ILE A 25 39.98 5.81 -13.99
C ILE A 25 41.14 6.65 -13.44
N ARG A 26 41.76 7.46 -14.30
CA ARG A 26 42.86 8.33 -13.89
C ARG A 26 42.34 9.54 -13.10
N GLN A 27 43.06 9.94 -12.05
CA GLN A 27 42.70 11.08 -11.19
C GLN A 27 42.47 12.41 -11.94
N PRO A 28 43.23 12.75 -13.01
CA PRO A 28 42.95 13.95 -13.80
C PRO A 28 41.58 13.93 -14.48
N SER A 29 41.03 12.74 -14.79
CA SER A 29 39.70 12.60 -15.39
C SER A 29 38.61 13.10 -14.44
N VAL A 30 38.65 12.67 -13.17
CA VAL A 30 37.69 13.14 -12.14
C VAL A 30 37.90 14.62 -11.82
N SER A 31 39.14 15.09 -11.81
CA SER A 31 39.45 16.51 -11.52
C SER A 31 38.79 17.47 -12.50
N ASN A 32 38.69 17.05 -13.77
CA ASN A 32 38.11 17.82 -14.87
C ASN A 32 36.56 17.75 -14.92
N TRP A 33 35.92 16.95 -14.07
CA TRP A 33 34.47 16.88 -14.03
C TRP A 33 33.87 18.13 -13.38
N SER A 34 32.87 18.70 -14.03
CA SER A 34 31.94 19.66 -13.44
C SER A 34 30.70 19.00 -12.83
N ARG A 35 30.35 17.80 -13.32
CA ARG A 35 29.30 16.89 -12.82
C ARG A 35 29.68 15.46 -13.16
N VAL A 36 29.00 14.46 -12.57
CA VAL A 36 29.25 13.05 -12.89
C VAL A 36 28.78 12.72 -14.33
N PRO A 37 29.66 12.21 -15.23
CA PRO A 37 29.24 11.82 -16.57
C PRO A 37 28.16 10.73 -16.54
N ALA A 38 27.21 10.77 -17.47
CA ALA A 38 26.03 9.90 -17.46
C ALA A 38 26.44 8.42 -17.46
N GLU A 39 27.42 8.07 -18.29
CA GLU A 39 28.00 6.75 -18.43
C GLU A 39 28.81 6.27 -17.21
N ARG A 40 29.05 7.15 -16.22
CA ARG A 40 29.78 6.84 -14.99
C ARG A 40 28.91 6.84 -13.74
N VAL A 41 27.63 7.22 -13.83
CA VAL A 41 26.73 7.34 -12.67
C VAL A 41 26.64 6.03 -11.89
N THR A 42 26.40 4.90 -12.57
CA THR A 42 26.29 3.59 -11.94
C THR A 42 27.59 3.18 -11.22
N ALA A 43 28.75 3.47 -11.80
CA ALA A 43 30.04 3.14 -11.20
C ALA A 43 30.32 4.01 -9.96
N VAL A 44 29.93 5.29 -9.98
CA VAL A 44 30.07 6.20 -8.84
C VAL A 44 29.09 5.83 -7.72
N GLU A 45 27.84 5.51 -8.05
CA GLU A 45 26.82 5.04 -7.10
C GLU A 45 27.30 3.78 -6.37
N ALA A 46 27.83 2.79 -7.10
CA ALA A 46 28.31 1.53 -6.52
C ALA A 46 29.45 1.71 -5.50
N VAL A 47 30.33 2.71 -5.67
CA VAL A 47 31.50 2.90 -4.80
C VAL A 47 31.29 3.95 -3.69
N THR A 48 30.29 4.81 -3.84
CA THR A 48 29.99 5.89 -2.88
C THR A 48 28.70 5.66 -2.08
N GLY A 49 27.81 4.79 -2.56
CA GLY A 49 26.47 4.61 -2.01
C GLY A 49 25.52 5.79 -2.25
N LEU A 50 25.94 6.81 -3.01
CA LEU A 50 25.11 7.97 -3.32
C LEU A 50 24.19 7.66 -4.51
N SER A 51 22.88 7.72 -4.28
CA SER A 51 21.86 7.41 -5.31
C SER A 51 22.07 8.24 -6.58
N ARG A 52 21.86 7.60 -7.75
CA ARG A 52 21.91 8.23 -9.08
C ARG A 52 21.03 9.49 -9.20
N VAL A 53 19.94 9.56 -8.44
CA VAL A 53 19.06 10.74 -8.34
C VAL A 53 19.81 11.96 -7.81
N HIS A 54 20.68 11.76 -6.82
CA HIS A 54 21.49 12.84 -6.24
C HIS A 54 22.73 13.13 -7.07
N LEU A 55 23.27 12.13 -7.76
CA LEU A 55 24.43 12.28 -8.65
C LEU A 55 24.08 13.04 -9.94
N ARG A 56 22.90 12.78 -10.50
CA ARG A 56 22.41 13.36 -11.77
C ARG A 56 20.90 13.61 -11.73
N PRO A 57 20.45 14.60 -10.94
CA PRO A 57 19.03 14.94 -10.87
C PRO A 57 18.48 15.37 -12.24
N ASP A 58 19.30 15.97 -13.10
CA ASP A 58 18.93 16.33 -14.47
C ASP A 58 18.61 15.12 -15.38
N LEU A 59 19.05 13.91 -15.03
CA LEU A 59 18.74 12.68 -15.76
C LEU A 59 17.75 11.77 -15.04
N TYR A 60 17.72 11.83 -13.71
CA TYR A 60 17.02 10.86 -12.87
C TYR A 60 15.92 11.49 -11.99
N SER A 61 15.59 12.78 -12.13
CA SER A 61 14.52 13.41 -11.34
C SER A 61 13.13 12.80 -11.60
N GLU A 62 12.87 12.23 -12.78
CA GLU A 62 11.62 11.50 -13.05
C GLU A 62 11.62 10.10 -12.40
N LEU A 63 12.81 9.52 -12.18
CA LEU A 63 13.00 8.23 -11.48
C LEU A 63 13.17 8.40 -9.96
N ALA A 64 13.24 9.64 -9.47
CA ALA A 64 13.34 9.99 -8.05
C ALA A 64 12.00 9.94 -7.33
N VAL A 65 10.91 10.09 -8.08
CA VAL A 65 9.55 10.07 -7.56
C VAL A 65 9.18 8.68 -7.00
N THR A 66 9.91 7.63 -7.39
CA THR A 66 9.59 6.26 -7.00
C THR A 66 10.28 5.76 -5.72
N ASP A 67 11.21 6.51 -5.13
CA ASP A 67 12.08 5.98 -4.04
C ASP A 67 11.94 6.73 -2.69
N GLN A 68 11.00 7.68 -2.61
CA GLN A 68 10.49 8.19 -1.33
C GLN A 68 9.02 7.80 -1.24
N VAL A 69 8.70 6.73 -0.51
CA VAL A 69 7.31 6.51 -0.07
C VAL A 69 6.93 7.76 0.71
N HIS A 70 6.07 8.60 0.14
CA HIS A 70 5.62 9.82 0.79
C HIS A 70 4.91 9.43 2.10
N ASP A 71 4.93 10.29 3.13
CA ASP A 71 4.23 10.02 4.40
C ASP A 71 2.75 9.66 4.18
N ILE A 72 2.16 10.19 3.08
CA ILE A 72 0.83 9.86 2.59
C ILE A 72 0.73 8.38 2.17
N ASP A 73 1.66 7.90 1.33
CA ASP A 73 1.67 6.51 0.88
C ASP A 73 1.92 5.52 2.02
N VAL A 74 2.74 5.89 3.01
CA VAL A 74 2.87 5.12 4.25
C VAL A 74 1.52 5.02 4.97
N GLY A 75 0.81 6.14 5.12
CA GLY A 75 -0.52 6.17 5.73
C GLY A 75 -1.54 5.32 4.96
N ARG A 76 -1.58 5.45 3.63
CA ARG A 76 -2.43 4.64 2.75
C ARG A 76 -2.14 3.15 2.91
N ALA A 77 -0.86 2.77 2.91
CA ALA A 77 -0.44 1.39 3.07
C ALA A 77 -0.84 0.81 4.44
N GLN A 78 -0.71 1.60 5.51
CA GLN A 78 -1.11 1.20 6.86
C GLN A 78 -2.63 1.02 6.99
N GLU A 79 -3.41 1.89 6.38
CA GLU A 79 -4.87 1.81 6.39
C GLU A 79 -5.38 0.57 5.64
N TYR A 80 -4.86 0.34 4.43
CA TYR A 80 -5.14 -0.88 3.69
C TYR A 80 -4.71 -2.14 4.46
N ALA A 81 -3.55 -2.13 5.13
CA ALA A 81 -3.09 -3.26 5.92
C ALA A 81 -3.98 -3.54 7.15
N LEU A 82 -4.51 -2.49 7.79
CA LEU A 82 -5.47 -2.61 8.89
C LEU A 82 -6.77 -3.27 8.39
N LEU A 83 -7.33 -2.77 7.28
CA LEU A 83 -8.53 -3.33 6.68
C LEU A 83 -8.32 -4.78 6.22
N ALA A 84 -7.19 -5.08 5.57
CA ALA A 84 -6.84 -6.44 5.17
C ALA A 84 -6.82 -7.39 6.39
N THR A 85 -6.20 -6.96 7.48
CA THR A 85 -6.12 -7.76 8.71
C THR A 85 -7.52 -8.03 9.28
N LEU A 86 -8.35 -6.99 9.42
CA LEU A 86 -9.68 -7.10 10.00
C LEU A 86 -10.68 -7.88 9.12
N LEU A 87 -10.50 -7.87 7.81
CA LEU A 87 -11.34 -8.59 6.86
C LEU A 87 -10.90 -10.04 6.64
N SER A 88 -9.66 -10.40 7.00
CA SER A 88 -9.11 -11.74 6.74
C SER A 88 -9.54 -12.78 7.77
N GLN A 89 -9.71 -12.37 9.04
CA GLN A 89 -10.08 -13.23 10.15
C GLN A 89 -10.54 -12.38 11.34
N ALA A 90 -11.21 -13.02 12.30
CA ALA A 90 -11.54 -12.37 13.57
C ALA A 90 -10.28 -11.85 14.28
N PRO A 91 -10.24 -10.58 14.74
CA PRO A 91 -9.08 -10.02 15.38
C PRO A 91 -8.84 -10.67 16.75
N SER A 92 -7.59 -11.06 17.02
CA SER A 92 -7.20 -11.56 18.33
C SER A 92 -7.41 -10.50 19.44
N ALA A 93 -7.56 -10.94 20.69
CA ALA A 93 -7.65 -10.04 21.85
C ALA A 93 -6.48 -9.04 21.93
N LYS A 94 -5.27 -9.47 21.51
CA LYS A 94 -4.09 -8.61 21.42
C LYS A 94 -4.30 -7.49 20.40
N LEU A 95 -4.80 -7.82 19.21
CA LEU A 95 -5.07 -6.84 18.16
C LEU A 95 -6.18 -5.88 18.58
N ILE A 96 -7.27 -6.37 19.17
CA ILE A 96 -8.34 -5.52 19.73
C ILE A 96 -7.75 -4.53 20.75
N THR A 97 -6.89 -5.00 21.66
CA THR A 97 -6.21 -4.13 22.65
C THR A 97 -5.30 -3.09 21.98
N GLN A 98 -4.69 -3.39 20.84
CA GLN A 98 -3.89 -2.43 20.08
C GLN A 98 -4.79 -1.39 19.38
N ILE A 99 -5.88 -1.83 18.76
CA ILE A 99 -6.86 -0.95 18.09
C ILE A 99 -7.51 0.00 19.10
N ALA A 100 -7.77 -0.44 20.34
CA ALA A 100 -8.30 0.41 21.41
C ALA A 100 -7.39 1.62 21.77
N LYS A 101 -6.13 1.59 21.33
CA LYS A 101 -5.17 2.70 21.52
C LYS A 101 -5.16 3.67 20.35
N LEU A 102 -5.86 3.38 19.24
CA LEU A 102 -6.00 4.32 18.15
C LEU A 102 -6.61 5.61 18.66
N ARG A 103 -6.09 6.72 18.14
CA ARG A 103 -6.55 8.08 18.43
C ARG A 103 -6.77 8.76 17.09
N GLY A 104 -7.80 9.58 17.05
CA GLY A 104 -8.11 10.42 15.91
C GLY A 104 -7.66 11.86 16.14
N ASP A 105 -7.49 12.58 15.04
CA ASP A 105 -7.56 14.04 15.02
C ASP A 105 -8.98 14.50 14.59
N ALA A 106 -9.14 15.80 14.33
CA ALA A 106 -10.42 16.38 13.94
C ALA A 106 -10.80 16.12 12.46
N SER A 107 -9.98 15.41 11.70
CA SER A 107 -10.33 15.03 10.33
C SER A 107 -11.45 13.98 10.32
N PRO A 108 -12.19 13.82 9.20
CA PRO A 108 -13.16 12.74 9.07
C PRO A 108 -12.54 11.35 9.32
N LEU A 109 -11.35 11.11 8.77
CA LEU A 109 -10.65 9.83 8.94
C LEU A 109 -10.19 9.63 10.39
N GLY A 110 -9.64 10.67 11.01
CA GLY A 110 -9.29 10.67 12.44
C GLY A 110 -10.49 10.34 13.32
N THR A 111 -11.65 10.96 13.06
CA THR A 111 -12.89 10.66 13.79
C THR A 111 -13.30 9.19 13.62
N ALA A 112 -13.19 8.62 12.42
CA ALA A 112 -13.46 7.21 12.16
C ALA A 112 -12.49 6.28 12.92
N HIS A 113 -11.20 6.62 12.98
CA HIS A 113 -10.22 5.89 13.81
C HIS A 113 -10.55 5.96 15.30
N ALA A 114 -10.98 7.13 15.80
CA ALA A 114 -11.40 7.27 17.20
C ALA A 114 -12.61 6.39 17.51
N HIS A 115 -13.62 6.35 16.63
CA HIS A 115 -14.77 5.46 16.79
C HIS A 115 -14.39 3.97 16.76
N LEU A 116 -13.49 3.55 15.87
CA LEU A 116 -12.97 2.19 15.86
C LEU A 116 -12.21 1.85 17.15
N GLY A 117 -11.40 2.78 17.66
CA GLY A 117 -10.71 2.65 18.94
C GLY A 117 -11.68 2.50 20.12
N ASP A 118 -12.74 3.30 20.14
CA ASP A 118 -13.79 3.23 21.16
C ASP A 118 -14.58 1.92 21.10
N ALA A 119 -14.89 1.42 19.89
CA ALA A 119 -15.52 0.11 19.71
C ALA A 119 -14.61 -1.02 20.23
N ALA A 120 -13.32 -0.99 19.86
CA ALA A 120 -12.33 -1.94 20.35
C ALA A 120 -12.16 -1.89 21.88
N ALA A 121 -12.22 -0.70 22.49
CA ALA A 121 -12.09 -0.55 23.94
C ALA A 121 -13.26 -1.16 24.73
N ARG A 122 -14.44 -1.26 24.12
CA ARG A 122 -15.64 -1.88 24.71
C ARG A 122 -15.83 -3.34 24.31
N ALA A 123 -15.11 -3.81 23.29
CA ALA A 123 -15.32 -5.12 22.70
C ALA A 123 -14.89 -6.26 23.65
N ASP A 124 -15.72 -7.29 23.73
CA ASP A 124 -15.33 -8.61 24.23
C ASP A 124 -14.77 -9.44 23.07
N PRO A 125 -13.52 -9.93 23.12
CA PRO A 125 -12.93 -10.71 22.03
C PRO A 125 -13.78 -11.92 21.61
N ALA A 126 -14.46 -12.59 22.55
CA ALA A 126 -15.32 -13.72 22.22
C ALA A 126 -16.61 -13.29 21.51
N ALA A 127 -17.09 -12.06 21.76
CA ALA A 127 -18.22 -11.49 21.02
C ALA A 127 -17.81 -11.07 19.61
N VAL A 128 -16.63 -10.46 19.44
CA VAL A 128 -16.11 -10.09 18.11
C VAL A 128 -15.84 -11.32 17.24
N ASP A 129 -15.37 -12.42 17.83
CA ASP A 129 -15.19 -13.69 17.12
C ASP A 129 -16.52 -14.24 16.59
N ARG A 130 -17.57 -14.23 17.41
CA ARG A 130 -18.93 -14.62 16.98
C ARG A 130 -19.49 -13.67 15.92
N GLU A 131 -19.32 -12.37 16.10
CA GLU A 131 -19.72 -11.36 15.12
C GLU A 131 -19.03 -11.60 13.76
N TYR A 132 -17.72 -11.85 13.75
CA TYR A 132 -17.00 -12.17 12.52
C TYR A 132 -17.56 -13.44 11.85
N PHE A 133 -17.82 -14.48 12.65
CA PHE A 133 -18.42 -15.71 12.15
C PHE A 133 -19.77 -15.42 11.51
N ASP A 134 -20.68 -14.70 12.18
CA ASP A 134 -22.02 -14.39 11.66
C ASP A 134 -21.96 -13.53 10.39
N LEU A 135 -21.03 -12.57 10.33
CA LEU A 135 -20.86 -11.68 9.18
C LEU A 135 -20.28 -12.37 7.95
N PHE A 136 -19.19 -13.16 8.10
CA PHE A 136 -18.40 -13.59 6.95
C PHE A 136 -18.40 -15.10 6.70
N VAL A 137 -18.72 -15.91 7.71
CA VAL A 137 -18.62 -17.37 7.62
C VAL A 137 -20.01 -18.01 7.62
N GLY A 138 -20.75 -17.84 8.71
CA GLY A 138 -22.08 -18.39 8.95
C GLY A 138 -22.13 -19.92 8.91
N LEU A 139 -23.31 -20.47 9.17
CA LEU A 139 -23.60 -21.89 8.93
C LEU A 139 -24.01 -22.07 7.47
N GLY A 140 -23.03 -21.97 6.58
CA GLY A 140 -23.17 -22.11 5.13
C GLY A 140 -22.88 -20.82 4.37
N ARG A 141 -23.39 -19.69 4.87
CA ARG A 141 -23.07 -18.36 4.33
C ARG A 141 -23.24 -17.29 5.40
N GLY A 142 -22.26 -16.39 5.52
CA GLY A 142 -22.37 -15.20 6.36
C GLY A 142 -23.38 -14.19 5.80
N GLU A 143 -23.71 -13.18 6.60
CA GLU A 143 -24.53 -12.04 6.14
C GLU A 143 -23.91 -11.33 4.93
N LEU A 144 -22.58 -11.30 4.87
CA LEU A 144 -21.77 -10.68 3.83
C LEU A 144 -20.96 -11.71 3.05
N MET A 145 -20.70 -11.39 1.78
CA MET A 145 -19.84 -12.17 0.89
C MET A 145 -18.76 -11.26 0.32
N PRO A 146 -17.61 -11.12 1.00
CA PRO A 146 -16.63 -10.07 0.71
C PRO A 146 -15.79 -10.35 -0.55
N TYR A 147 -16.44 -10.65 -1.67
CA TYR A 147 -15.83 -10.99 -2.95
C TYR A 147 -16.33 -10.08 -4.07
N ALA A 148 -15.41 -9.60 -4.90
CA ALA A 148 -15.77 -8.77 -6.05
C ALA A 148 -16.71 -9.50 -7.01
N SER A 149 -16.43 -10.77 -7.33
CA SER A 149 -17.28 -11.59 -8.17
C SER A 149 -18.71 -11.66 -7.63
N PHE A 150 -18.87 -11.94 -6.34
CA PHE A 150 -20.20 -11.97 -5.72
C PHE A 150 -20.93 -10.62 -5.80
N TYR A 151 -20.28 -9.53 -5.42
CA TYR A 151 -20.93 -8.21 -5.42
C TYR A 151 -21.28 -7.70 -6.83
N LEU A 152 -20.49 -8.09 -7.84
CA LEU A 152 -20.66 -7.63 -9.22
C LEU A 152 -21.59 -8.51 -10.05
N THR A 153 -21.65 -9.82 -9.76
CA THR A 153 -22.38 -10.78 -10.60
C THR A 153 -23.42 -11.62 -9.84
N GLY A 154 -23.34 -11.66 -8.50
CA GLY A 154 -24.13 -12.54 -7.64
C GLY A 154 -23.54 -13.94 -7.46
N PHE A 155 -22.40 -14.25 -8.09
CA PHE A 155 -21.77 -15.58 -8.05
C PHE A 155 -20.26 -15.48 -7.84
N LEU A 156 -19.69 -16.41 -7.06
CA LEU A 156 -18.24 -16.49 -6.82
C LEU A 156 -17.49 -17.03 -8.03
N ASN A 157 -16.20 -16.70 -8.12
CA ASN A 157 -15.27 -17.22 -9.12
C ASN A 157 -15.65 -16.89 -10.58
N GLU A 158 -16.35 -15.79 -10.78
CA GLU A 158 -16.80 -15.31 -12.08
C GLU A 158 -15.75 -14.45 -12.80
N ARG A 159 -16.13 -13.88 -13.95
CA ARG A 159 -15.26 -13.04 -14.80
C ARG A 159 -14.45 -11.97 -14.06
N PRO A 160 -14.97 -11.25 -13.03
CA PRO A 160 -14.16 -10.26 -12.30
C PRO A 160 -12.86 -10.85 -11.73
N LEU A 161 -12.90 -12.07 -11.18
CA LEU A 161 -11.72 -12.75 -10.66
C LEU A 161 -10.73 -13.12 -11.76
N SER A 162 -11.22 -13.52 -12.94
CA SER A 162 -10.36 -13.81 -14.10
C SER A 162 -9.60 -12.57 -14.57
N HIS A 163 -10.27 -11.41 -14.65
CA HIS A 163 -9.61 -10.15 -15.01
C HIS A 163 -8.60 -9.71 -13.96
N LEU A 164 -8.95 -9.84 -12.67
CA LEU A 164 -8.02 -9.57 -11.58
C LEU A 164 -6.73 -10.39 -11.71
N ARG A 165 -6.83 -11.70 -11.97
CA ARG A 165 -5.65 -12.57 -12.15
C ARG A 165 -4.76 -12.14 -13.32
N GLN A 166 -5.34 -11.62 -14.41
CA GLN A 166 -4.56 -11.12 -15.55
C GLN A 166 -3.78 -9.87 -15.16
N ASP A 167 -4.41 -8.93 -14.46
CA ASP A 167 -3.77 -7.69 -14.02
C ASP A 167 -2.70 -7.96 -12.93
N LEU A 168 -2.95 -8.89 -12.00
CA LEU A 168 -1.95 -9.33 -11.02
C LEU A 168 -0.73 -9.98 -11.68
N ALA A 169 -0.93 -10.82 -12.69
CA ALA A 169 0.16 -11.42 -13.45
C ALA A 169 1.00 -10.36 -14.18
N ALA A 170 0.37 -9.30 -14.71
CA ALA A 170 1.08 -8.18 -15.34
C ALA A 170 1.94 -7.38 -14.34
N LEU A 171 1.53 -7.34 -13.06
CA LEU A 171 2.28 -6.73 -11.96
C LEU A 171 3.30 -7.68 -11.29
N GLY A 172 3.36 -8.95 -11.72
CA GLY A 172 4.22 -9.96 -11.09
C GLY A 172 3.80 -10.32 -9.66
N ILE A 173 2.51 -10.09 -9.32
CA ILE A 173 1.95 -10.43 -8.02
C ILE A 173 1.35 -11.83 -8.09
N GLU A 174 1.85 -12.73 -7.26
CA GLU A 174 1.45 -14.13 -7.24
C GLU A 174 0.82 -14.50 -5.89
N ARG A 175 -0.12 -15.44 -5.94
CA ARG A 175 -0.72 -16.01 -4.73
C ARG A 175 0.27 -16.96 -4.05
N VAL A 176 0.35 -16.86 -2.72
CA VAL A 176 1.13 -17.80 -1.89
C VAL A 176 0.62 -19.23 -2.08
N GLU A 177 1.55 -20.20 -2.12
CA GLU A 177 1.22 -21.62 -2.19
C GLU A 177 0.33 -22.05 -1.00
N ASN A 178 -0.63 -22.94 -1.27
CA ASN A 178 -1.60 -23.44 -0.29
C ASN A 178 -2.57 -22.41 0.30
N ASN A 179 -2.65 -21.19 -0.25
CA ASN A 179 -3.79 -20.30 -0.01
C ASN A 179 -4.91 -20.61 -1.03
N PHE A 180 -6.08 -20.99 -0.54
CA PHE A 180 -7.25 -21.32 -1.37
C PHE A 180 -8.24 -20.17 -1.50
N GLU A 181 -8.03 -19.08 -0.76
CA GLU A 181 -8.87 -17.88 -0.84
C GLU A 181 -8.79 -17.29 -2.26
N PRO A 182 -9.93 -17.02 -2.93
CA PRO A 182 -9.96 -16.26 -4.16
C PRO A 182 -9.32 -14.87 -4.01
N GLU A 183 -8.56 -14.47 -5.03
CA GLU A 183 -7.81 -13.21 -5.02
C GLU A 183 -8.72 -11.97 -4.98
N ASP A 184 -9.99 -12.13 -5.37
CA ASP A 184 -11.01 -11.07 -5.36
C ASP A 184 -11.71 -10.89 -4.01
N HIS A 185 -11.23 -11.58 -2.97
CA HIS A 185 -11.61 -11.33 -1.58
C HIS A 185 -11.15 -9.95 -1.13
N ALA A 186 -12.00 -9.20 -0.41
CA ALA A 186 -11.74 -7.82 0.02
C ALA A 186 -10.45 -7.67 0.82
N ALA A 187 -10.15 -8.62 1.71
CA ALA A 187 -8.89 -8.62 2.47
C ALA A 187 -7.67 -8.74 1.57
N THR A 188 -7.73 -9.61 0.54
CA THR A 188 -6.63 -9.82 -0.41
C THR A 188 -6.40 -8.58 -1.25
N LEU A 189 -7.47 -7.94 -1.74
CA LEU A 189 -7.36 -6.67 -2.46
C LEU A 189 -6.79 -5.55 -1.60
N CYS A 190 -7.18 -5.46 -0.32
CA CYS A 190 -6.58 -4.51 0.61
C CYS A 190 -5.09 -4.82 0.83
N GLU A 191 -4.69 -6.08 0.96
CA GLU A 191 -3.27 -6.46 1.09
C GLU A 191 -2.45 -6.08 -0.16
N ILE A 192 -3.02 -6.28 -1.34
CA ILE A 192 -2.41 -5.88 -2.61
C ILE A 192 -2.20 -4.37 -2.64
N MET A 193 -3.24 -3.58 -2.33
CA MET A 193 -3.14 -2.12 -2.30
C MET A 193 -2.17 -1.63 -1.23
N ALA A 194 -2.11 -2.28 -0.06
CA ALA A 194 -1.10 -1.98 0.95
C ALA A 194 0.33 -2.20 0.41
N GLY A 195 0.53 -3.27 -0.35
CA GLY A 195 1.82 -3.56 -0.98
C GLY A 195 2.18 -2.59 -2.10
N LEU A 196 1.20 -2.15 -2.89
CA LEU A 196 1.38 -1.17 -3.96
C LEU A 196 1.70 0.22 -3.39
N ALA A 197 0.88 0.72 -2.47
CA ALA A 197 1.08 2.02 -1.82
C ALA A 197 2.40 2.04 -1.02
N GLY A 198 2.71 0.96 -0.29
CA GLY A 198 3.93 0.85 0.49
C GLY A 198 5.20 0.55 -0.32
N GLY A 199 5.10 0.45 -1.66
CA GLY A 199 6.24 0.17 -2.54
C GLY A 199 6.80 -1.26 -2.46
N ARG A 200 6.15 -2.16 -1.72
CA ARG A 200 6.51 -3.60 -1.70
C ARG A 200 6.32 -4.25 -3.07
N PHE A 201 5.27 -3.84 -3.78
CA PHE A 201 5.03 -4.21 -5.16
C PHE A 201 5.34 -3.00 -6.05
N PRO A 202 6.44 -3.02 -6.84
CA PRO A 202 6.80 -1.90 -7.69
C PRO A 202 5.72 -1.61 -8.73
N ALA A 203 5.13 -0.42 -8.68
CA ALA A 203 4.10 0.02 -9.62
C ALA A 203 4.09 1.55 -9.73
N SER A 204 3.73 2.08 -10.90
CA SER A 204 3.49 3.52 -11.06
C SER A 204 2.19 3.94 -10.37
N GLU A 205 2.04 5.22 -10.02
CA GLU A 205 0.79 5.76 -9.48
C GLU A 205 -0.41 5.46 -10.39
N ALA A 206 -0.21 5.55 -11.72
CA ALA A 206 -1.22 5.20 -12.70
C ALA A 206 -1.65 3.73 -12.61
N ALA A 207 -0.73 2.79 -12.35
CA ALA A 207 -1.06 1.39 -12.15
C ALA A 207 -1.77 1.14 -10.81
N GLN A 208 -1.40 1.86 -9.73
CA GLN A 208 -2.14 1.80 -8.47
C GLN A 208 -3.58 2.26 -8.65
N ARG A 209 -3.78 3.37 -9.37
CA ARG A 209 -5.11 3.88 -9.72
C ARG A 209 -5.90 2.88 -10.53
N GLU A 210 -5.32 2.35 -11.61
CA GLU A 210 -5.98 1.40 -12.49
C GLU A 210 -6.43 0.14 -11.71
N MET A 211 -5.59 -0.34 -10.78
CA MET A 211 -5.93 -1.42 -9.87
C MET A 211 -7.14 -1.06 -8.99
N PHE A 212 -7.13 0.12 -8.37
CA PHE A 212 -8.22 0.60 -7.53
C PHE A 212 -9.54 0.74 -8.30
N GLU A 213 -9.53 1.44 -9.43
CA GLU A 213 -10.70 1.74 -10.23
C GLU A 213 -11.34 0.49 -10.83
N LYS A 214 -10.53 -0.46 -11.28
CA LYS A 214 -11.04 -1.71 -11.86
C LYS A 214 -11.53 -2.69 -10.80
N HIS A 215 -10.79 -2.87 -9.71
CA HIS A 215 -10.95 -4.04 -8.84
C HIS A 215 -11.51 -3.73 -7.46
N LEU A 216 -11.49 -2.47 -6.99
CA LEU A 216 -12.00 -2.10 -5.66
C LEU A 216 -13.22 -1.18 -5.75
N ALA A 217 -13.08 -0.05 -6.44
CA ALA A 217 -14.09 1.02 -6.51
C ALA A 217 -15.51 0.53 -6.92
N PRO A 218 -15.68 -0.41 -7.87
CA PRO A 218 -17.01 -0.79 -8.36
C PRO A 218 -17.90 -1.48 -7.32
N TRP A 219 -17.34 -2.00 -6.23
CA TRP A 219 -18.09 -2.86 -5.31
C TRP A 219 -17.73 -2.68 -3.84
N MET A 220 -16.48 -2.36 -3.51
CA MET A 220 -16.00 -2.47 -2.13
C MET A 220 -16.59 -1.39 -1.21
N GLY A 221 -16.96 -0.23 -1.77
CA GLY A 221 -17.76 0.78 -1.03
C GLY A 221 -19.16 0.27 -0.65
N ARG A 222 -19.78 -0.56 -1.50
CA ARG A 222 -21.07 -1.22 -1.17
C ARG A 222 -20.86 -2.28 -0.09
N LEU A 223 -19.80 -3.09 -0.15
CA LEU A 223 -19.45 -4.03 0.91
C LEU A 223 -19.39 -3.35 2.28
N PHE A 224 -18.65 -2.24 2.39
CA PHE A 224 -18.54 -1.52 3.66
C PHE A 224 -19.86 -0.87 4.10
N THR A 225 -20.67 -0.40 3.15
CA THR A 225 -22.03 0.08 3.44
C THR A 225 -22.93 -1.04 3.99
N ASP A 226 -22.87 -2.23 3.40
CA ASP A 226 -23.64 -3.39 3.88
C ASP A 226 -23.14 -3.82 5.28
N MET A 227 -21.83 -3.79 5.52
CA MET A 227 -21.23 -4.07 6.82
C MET A 227 -21.68 -3.08 7.90
N GLU A 228 -21.79 -1.79 7.57
CA GLU A 228 -22.35 -0.78 8.48
C GLU A 228 -23.81 -1.05 8.86
N ASN A 229 -24.56 -1.75 8.00
CA ASN A 229 -25.99 -1.99 8.16
C ASN A 229 -26.34 -3.43 8.55
N ALA A 230 -25.35 -4.32 8.62
CA ALA A 230 -25.54 -5.72 8.95
C ALA A 230 -26.15 -5.89 10.35
N ALA A 231 -26.97 -6.94 10.51
CA ALA A 231 -27.73 -7.17 11.73
C ALA A 231 -26.80 -7.62 12.86
N ALA A 232 -25.84 -8.50 12.56
CA ALA A 232 -24.83 -8.96 13.49
C ALA A 232 -23.75 -7.91 13.85
N ALA A 233 -23.64 -6.79 13.10
CA ALA A 233 -22.53 -5.86 13.28
C ALA A 233 -22.62 -5.03 14.58
N ASP A 234 -21.58 -5.07 15.39
CA ASP A 234 -21.31 -4.19 16.54
C ASP A 234 -19.90 -3.58 16.39
N PHE A 235 -18.83 -4.38 16.54
CA PHE A 235 -17.46 -3.93 16.31
C PHE A 235 -17.18 -3.67 14.81
N TYR A 236 -17.64 -4.55 13.93
CA TYR A 236 -17.46 -4.42 12.48
C TYR A 236 -18.31 -3.30 11.88
N ARG A 237 -19.28 -2.75 12.61
CA ARG A 237 -19.99 -1.53 12.19
C ARG A 237 -19.02 -0.36 12.04
N SER A 238 -18.11 -0.18 13.01
CA SER A 238 -17.04 0.81 12.94
C SER A 238 -16.01 0.52 11.85
N VAL A 239 -15.74 -0.77 11.56
CA VAL A 239 -14.86 -1.18 10.45
C VAL A 239 -15.49 -0.82 9.11
N GLY A 240 -16.80 -1.05 8.96
CA GLY A 240 -17.58 -0.62 7.80
C GLY A 240 -17.47 0.88 7.57
N SER A 241 -17.76 1.68 8.60
CA SER A 241 -17.68 3.15 8.51
C SER A 241 -16.29 3.65 8.13
N LEU A 242 -15.23 3.07 8.71
CA LEU A 242 -13.85 3.41 8.38
C LEU A 242 -13.52 3.04 6.93
N GLY A 243 -13.79 1.81 6.51
CA GLY A 243 -13.51 1.33 5.17
C GLY A 243 -14.25 2.09 4.07
N ARG A 244 -15.54 2.41 4.29
CA ARG A 244 -16.31 3.23 3.34
C ARG A 244 -15.73 4.63 3.18
N LEU A 245 -15.42 5.30 4.29
CA LEU A 245 -14.84 6.64 4.27
C LEU A 245 -13.45 6.64 3.61
N PHE A 246 -12.61 5.66 3.95
CA PHE A 246 -11.28 5.54 3.37
C PHE A 246 -11.33 5.32 1.85
N LEU A 247 -12.21 4.44 1.35
CA LEU A 247 -12.36 4.26 -0.10
C LEU A 247 -12.89 5.49 -0.81
N GLN A 248 -13.74 6.30 -0.16
CA GLN A 248 -14.16 7.57 -0.71
C GLN A 248 -12.97 8.53 -0.85
N ILE A 249 -12.13 8.64 0.19
CA ILE A 249 -10.92 9.47 0.17
C ILE A 249 -9.96 8.99 -0.91
N GLU A 250 -9.74 7.67 -1.04
CA GLU A 250 -8.89 7.10 -2.10
C GLU A 250 -9.41 7.44 -3.50
N ALA A 251 -10.73 7.29 -3.73
CA ALA A 251 -11.33 7.62 -5.01
C ALA A 251 -11.16 9.11 -5.35
N GLU A 252 -11.36 10.00 -4.38
CA GLU A 252 -11.14 11.44 -4.56
C GLU A 252 -9.66 11.76 -4.83
N ALA A 253 -8.74 11.10 -4.12
CA ALA A 253 -7.30 11.29 -4.31
C ALA A 253 -6.83 10.86 -5.71
N PHE A 254 -7.27 9.68 -6.19
CA PHE A 254 -6.91 9.20 -7.53
C PHE A 254 -7.49 10.03 -8.67
N MET A 255 -8.63 10.69 -8.45
CA MET A 255 -9.24 11.64 -9.40
C MET A 255 -8.49 12.97 -9.47
N LEU A 256 -7.84 13.41 -8.38
CA LEU A 256 -7.13 14.69 -8.28
C LEU A 256 -5.67 14.61 -8.74
N ALA A 257 -5.13 13.41 -8.91
CA ALA A 257 -3.75 13.16 -9.37
C ALA A 257 -3.59 13.19 -10.91
N ASP A 258 -4.66 13.46 -11.67
CA ASP A 258 -4.64 13.75 -13.12
C ASP A 258 -4.32 15.23 -13.42
#